data_AF-A0A0K8JEE8-F1
#
_entry.id   AF-A0A0K8JEE8-F1
#
_cell.length_a   1.000
_cell.length_b   1.000
_cell.length_c   1.000
_cell.angle_alpha   90.00
_cell.angle_beta   90.00
_cell.angle_gamma   90.00
#
_symmetry.space_group_name_H-M   'P 1'
#
loop_
_entity.id
_entity.type
_entity.pdbx_description
1 polymer ?
#
loop_
_entity_poly.entity_id
_entity_poly.type
_entity_poly.pdbx_seq_one_letter_code
_entity_poly.pdbx_strand_id
1 'polypeptide(L)'
;MSCDIYIVGVGGQGVLTIAEIISSVAFKKGIPCNFYPTKGMAQRGGFVKAQLRLGRKTVGPNIPQQEADLVVSMELSESLKAIRYVKPGADFLLYGSKWEPTAVMLGKASYPALAQVGKEVKAAGGKLHYLSPELLPEFQGKQVRDNLFVLGAIFGSTGVAMGFTAEEVLEDITHRWPKAAEQNLFALRAGMNAAAKEAVDDILV
;
A
#
# COMPACT_ATOMS: atom_id res chain seq x y z
N MET A 1 9.86 -18.66 6.64
CA MET A 1 8.95 -17.96 5.72
C MET A 1 9.50 -16.58 5.50
N SER A 2 9.52 -16.08 4.26
CA SER A 2 9.97 -14.72 3.94
C SER A 2 8.93 -14.01 3.07
N CYS A 3 8.82 -12.70 3.23
CA CYS A 3 7.87 -11.86 2.50
C CYS A 3 8.50 -10.50 2.20
N ASP A 4 8.57 -10.12 0.93
CA ASP A 4 9.08 -8.81 0.50
C ASP A 4 7.91 -7.91 0.05
N ILE A 5 7.77 -6.74 0.66
CA ILE A 5 6.67 -5.78 0.41
C ILE A 5 7.24 -4.46 -0.11
N TYR A 6 6.72 -4.00 -1.24
CA TYR A 6 7.13 -2.76 -1.88
C TYR A 6 5.97 -1.75 -1.89
N ILE A 7 6.08 -0.66 -1.16
CA ILE A 7 5.02 0.34 -1.00
C ILE A 7 5.46 1.64 -1.66
N VAL A 8 4.62 2.23 -2.50
CA VAL A 8 4.86 3.55 -3.12
C VAL A 8 3.71 4.51 -2.91
N GLY A 9 3.99 5.79 -3.06
CA GLY A 9 3.00 6.84 -3.08
C GLY A 9 3.63 8.21 -3.11
N VAL A 10 2.83 9.19 -2.72
CA VAL A 10 3.20 10.59 -2.64
C VAL A 10 3.35 11.01 -1.17
N GLY A 11 4.26 11.96 -0.93
CA GLY A 11 4.48 12.54 0.39
C GLY A 11 3.17 13.02 1.05
N GLY A 12 2.91 12.54 2.27
CA GLY A 12 1.69 12.83 3.03
C GLY A 12 0.68 11.69 3.08
N GLN A 13 0.77 10.69 2.19
CA GLN A 13 -0.18 9.56 2.14
C GLN A 13 0.09 8.45 3.18
N GLY A 14 1.10 8.60 4.05
CA GLY A 14 1.36 7.62 5.11
C GLY A 14 2.04 6.32 4.67
N VAL A 15 2.69 6.29 3.49
CA VAL A 15 3.49 5.14 2.98
C VAL A 15 4.47 4.60 4.03
N LEU A 16 5.25 5.49 4.67
CA LEU A 16 6.21 5.08 5.70
C LEU A 16 5.52 4.59 6.96
N THR A 17 4.38 5.16 7.32
CA THR A 17 3.60 4.74 8.49
C THR A 17 3.07 3.31 8.33
N ILE A 18 2.60 2.93 7.14
CA ILE A 18 2.21 1.54 6.85
C ILE A 18 3.39 0.61 7.10
N ALA A 19 4.55 0.96 6.53
CA ALA A 19 5.76 0.16 6.67
C ALA A 19 6.26 0.06 8.12
N GLU A 20 6.17 1.15 8.89
CA GLU A 20 6.52 1.20 10.31
C GLU A 20 5.60 0.33 11.17
N ILE A 21 4.30 0.32 10.91
CA ILE A 21 3.35 -0.54 11.65
C ILE A 21 3.66 -2.02 11.37
N ILE A 22 3.80 -2.39 10.10
CA ILE A 22 4.21 -3.75 9.70
C ILE A 22 5.54 -4.16 10.37
N SER A 23 6.53 -3.26 10.37
CA SER A 23 7.83 -3.52 11.00
C SER A 23 7.73 -3.67 12.51
N SER A 24 6.91 -2.85 13.17
CA SER A 24 6.68 -2.89 14.63
C SER A 24 6.08 -4.22 15.04
N VAL A 25 5.05 -4.68 14.33
CA VAL A 25 4.40 -5.98 14.59
C VAL A 25 5.36 -7.13 14.31
N ALA A 26 6.08 -7.10 13.18
CA ALA A 26 7.10 -8.11 12.87
C ALA A 26 8.16 -8.22 13.99
N PHE A 27 8.65 -7.08 14.49
CA PHE A 27 9.60 -7.03 15.60
C PHE A 27 9.03 -7.67 16.88
N LYS A 28 7.79 -7.31 17.27
CA LYS A 28 7.11 -7.91 18.44
C LYS A 28 6.92 -9.42 18.31
N LYS A 29 6.77 -9.92 17.08
CA LYS A 29 6.63 -11.35 16.76
C LYS A 29 7.97 -12.08 16.62
N GLY A 30 9.10 -11.40 16.80
CA GLY A 30 10.43 -11.98 16.61
C GLY A 30 10.71 -12.34 15.14
N ILE A 31 10.00 -11.74 14.18
CA ILE A 31 10.22 -11.93 12.75
C ILE A 31 11.31 -10.94 12.31
N PRO A 32 12.45 -11.42 11.78
CA PRO A 32 13.47 -10.52 11.23
C PRO A 32 12.87 -9.58 10.20
N CYS A 33 13.10 -8.28 10.34
CA CYS A 33 12.56 -7.26 9.44
C CYS A 33 13.64 -6.27 9.02
N ASN A 34 13.76 -6.03 7.72
CA ASN A 34 14.51 -4.91 7.17
C ASN A 34 13.55 -3.88 6.61
N PHE A 35 13.60 -2.65 7.13
CA PHE A 35 12.84 -1.51 6.62
C PHE A 35 13.77 -0.52 5.90
N TYR A 36 13.50 -0.25 4.63
CA TYR A 36 14.27 0.66 3.80
C TYR A 36 13.38 1.77 3.21
N PRO A 37 13.23 2.90 3.92
CA PRO A 37 12.47 4.05 3.45
C PRO A 37 13.28 4.88 2.43
N THR A 38 12.60 5.46 1.46
CA THR A 38 13.16 6.52 0.60
C THR A 38 12.11 7.60 0.42
N LYS A 39 12.49 8.84 0.72
CA LYS A 39 11.69 10.04 0.48
C LYS A 39 12.46 10.97 -0.44
N GLY A 40 11.79 11.52 -1.46
CA GLY A 40 12.35 12.60 -2.26
C GLY A 40 12.59 13.87 -1.43
N MET A 41 13.42 14.77 -1.94
CA MET A 41 13.65 16.10 -1.32
C MET A 41 12.51 17.10 -1.57
N ALA A 42 11.52 16.73 -2.39
CA ALA A 42 10.41 17.61 -2.71
C ALA A 42 9.58 17.94 -1.46
N GLN A 43 9.27 19.21 -1.25
CA GLN A 43 8.52 19.69 -0.08
C GLN A 43 7.05 19.23 -0.07
N ARG A 44 6.45 18.98 -1.25
CA ARG A 44 5.11 18.40 -1.44
C ARG A 44 5.09 17.59 -2.73
N GLY A 45 4.22 16.58 -2.82
CA GLY A 45 4.03 15.83 -4.07
C GLY A 45 5.18 14.92 -4.48
N GLY A 46 6.20 14.75 -3.62
CA GLY A 46 7.36 13.93 -3.93
C GLY A 46 7.08 12.44 -3.86
N PHE A 47 7.73 11.66 -4.72
CA PHE A 47 7.73 10.20 -4.64
C PHE A 47 8.28 9.72 -3.30
N VAL A 48 7.54 8.82 -2.68
CA VAL A 48 7.92 8.10 -1.47
C VAL A 48 7.83 6.62 -1.75
N LYS A 49 8.84 5.86 -1.32
CA LYS A 49 8.79 4.40 -1.30
C LYS A 49 9.24 3.84 0.04
N ALA A 50 8.69 2.70 0.41
CA ALA A 50 9.14 1.88 1.51
C ALA A 50 9.33 0.45 1.00
N GLN A 51 10.43 -0.18 1.40
CA GLN A 51 10.70 -1.59 1.15
C GLN A 51 10.78 -2.30 2.49
N LEU A 52 10.05 -3.40 2.62
CA LEU A 52 10.06 -4.26 3.79
C LEU A 52 10.46 -5.66 3.37
N ARG A 53 11.36 -6.26 4.12
CA ARG A 53 11.75 -7.67 3.93
C ARG A 53 11.60 -8.39 5.25
N LEU A 54 10.65 -9.31 5.30
CA LEU A 54 10.28 -10.05 6.50
C LEU A 54 10.84 -11.47 6.45
N GLY A 55 11.30 -12.00 7.58
CA GLY A 55 11.65 -13.42 7.77
C GLY A 55 12.88 -13.92 7.01
N ARG A 56 13.67 -13.05 6.39
CA ARG A 56 14.93 -13.41 5.73
C ARG A 56 16.06 -13.59 6.74
N LYS A 57 16.93 -14.58 6.49
CA LYS A 57 18.18 -14.79 7.25
C LYS A 57 19.32 -13.89 6.78
N THR A 58 19.31 -13.50 5.50
CA THR A 58 20.37 -12.73 4.86
C THR A 58 20.08 -11.23 4.89
N VAL A 59 21.16 -10.45 5.00
CA VAL A 59 21.14 -8.99 5.10
C VAL A 59 21.07 -8.37 3.70
N GLY A 60 20.18 -7.38 3.53
CA GLY A 60 20.05 -6.59 2.30
C GLY A 60 18.74 -5.82 2.24
N PRO A 61 18.74 -4.49 2.40
CA PRO A 61 17.51 -3.70 2.56
C PRO A 61 16.71 -3.51 1.27
N ASN A 62 17.34 -3.66 0.10
CA ASN A 62 16.72 -3.47 -1.20
C ASN A 62 16.02 -4.75 -1.68
N ILE A 63 14.82 -4.59 -2.22
CA ILE A 63 14.08 -5.61 -2.96
C ILE A 63 14.52 -5.49 -4.44
N PRO A 64 15.05 -6.56 -5.05
CA PRO A 64 15.34 -6.56 -6.49
C PRO A 64 14.08 -6.40 -7.34
N GLN A 65 14.25 -6.10 -8.62
CA GLN A 65 13.11 -6.11 -9.54
C GLN A 65 12.51 -7.52 -9.62
N GLN A 66 11.18 -7.59 -9.79
CA GLN A 66 10.42 -8.85 -9.87
C GLN A 66 10.49 -9.77 -8.63
N GLU A 67 10.84 -9.23 -7.46
CA GLU A 67 11.00 -10.01 -6.22
C GLU A 67 10.02 -9.60 -5.10
N ALA A 68 9.18 -8.58 -5.30
CA ALA A 68 8.18 -8.21 -4.29
C ALA A 68 7.00 -9.20 -4.32
N ASP A 69 6.74 -9.85 -3.18
CA ASP A 69 5.59 -10.73 -2.97
C ASP A 69 4.28 -9.93 -2.80
N LEU A 70 4.40 -8.63 -2.49
CA LEU A 70 3.30 -7.67 -2.52
C LEU A 70 3.82 -6.30 -2.97
N VAL A 71 3.13 -5.68 -3.93
CA VAL A 71 3.26 -4.26 -4.23
C VAL A 71 2.02 -3.52 -3.76
N VAL A 72 2.21 -2.38 -3.09
CA VAL A 72 1.13 -1.49 -2.68
C VAL A 72 1.39 -0.10 -3.27
N SER A 73 0.46 0.42 -4.05
CA SER A 73 0.51 1.78 -4.57
C SER A 73 -0.58 2.63 -3.93
N MET A 74 -0.18 3.70 -3.24
CA MET A 74 -1.09 4.67 -2.63
C MET A 74 -1.58 5.73 -3.63
N GLU A 75 -1.07 5.72 -4.86
CA GLU A 75 -1.39 6.73 -5.89
C GLU A 75 -1.33 6.10 -7.29
N LEU A 76 -2.29 6.45 -8.14
CA LEU A 76 -2.48 5.88 -9.47
C LEU A 76 -1.25 5.97 -10.37
N SER A 77 -0.66 7.16 -10.56
CA SER A 77 0.51 7.34 -11.43
C SER A 77 1.77 6.71 -10.86
N GLU A 78 1.94 6.72 -9.54
CA GLU A 78 3.11 6.15 -8.88
C GLU A 78 3.19 4.62 -9.04
N SER A 79 2.05 3.98 -9.29
CA SER A 79 1.97 2.55 -9.63
C SER A 79 2.92 2.18 -10.76
N LEU A 80 3.00 3.01 -11.82
CA LEU A 80 3.85 2.74 -12.99
C LEU A 80 5.34 2.65 -12.63
N LYS A 81 5.79 3.30 -11.56
CA LYS A 81 7.17 3.20 -11.06
C LYS A 81 7.41 1.92 -10.25
N ALA A 82 6.36 1.34 -9.68
CA ALA A 82 6.41 0.15 -8.84
C ALA A 82 6.22 -1.17 -9.61
N ILE A 83 5.56 -1.15 -10.78
CA ILE A 83 5.26 -2.33 -11.59
C ILE A 83 6.47 -3.25 -11.80
N ARG A 84 7.65 -2.71 -12.10
CA ARG A 84 8.88 -3.50 -12.30
C ARG A 84 9.36 -4.31 -11.08
N TYR A 85 8.80 -4.06 -9.89
CA TYR A 85 9.17 -4.77 -8.67
C TYR A 85 8.23 -5.94 -8.35
N VAL A 86 7.04 -5.98 -8.94
CA VAL A 86 6.09 -7.07 -8.68
C VAL A 86 6.64 -8.38 -9.21
N LYS A 87 6.67 -9.39 -8.35
CA LYS A 87 7.01 -10.76 -8.74
C LYS A 87 5.86 -11.34 -9.59
N PRO A 88 6.14 -12.11 -10.65
CA PRO A 88 5.09 -12.78 -11.41
C PRO A 88 4.18 -13.63 -10.51
N GLY A 89 2.88 -13.40 -10.59
CA GLY A 89 1.84 -14.05 -9.79
C GLY A 89 1.61 -13.45 -8.39
N ALA A 90 2.37 -12.42 -7.99
CA ALA A 90 2.21 -11.72 -6.73
C ALA A 90 1.09 -10.67 -6.75
N ASP A 91 0.63 -10.27 -5.57
CA ASP A 91 -0.44 -9.30 -5.41
C ASP A 91 0.07 -7.86 -5.65
N PHE A 92 -0.76 -7.06 -6.31
CA PHE A 92 -0.55 -5.63 -6.54
C PHE A 92 -1.78 -4.86 -6.08
N LEU A 93 -1.74 -4.29 -4.88
CA LEU A 93 -2.82 -3.46 -4.34
C LEU A 93 -2.65 -2.00 -4.79
N LEU A 94 -3.63 -1.50 -5.54
CA LEU A 94 -3.70 -0.12 -6.01
C LEU A 94 -4.81 0.63 -5.28
N TYR A 95 -4.44 1.56 -4.41
CA TYR A 95 -5.36 2.59 -3.92
C TYR A 95 -5.42 3.74 -4.93
N GLY A 96 -6.56 3.89 -5.60
CA GLY A 96 -6.75 4.73 -6.80
C GLY A 96 -6.67 6.25 -6.60
N SER A 97 -6.06 6.73 -5.51
CA SER A 97 -5.90 8.16 -5.24
C SER A 97 -5.12 8.83 -6.36
N LYS A 98 -5.44 10.09 -6.66
CA LYS A 98 -4.78 10.88 -7.70
C LYS A 98 -4.12 12.10 -7.09
N TRP A 99 -2.85 12.32 -7.44
CA TRP A 99 -2.12 13.54 -7.12
C TRP A 99 -1.57 14.15 -8.40
N GLU A 100 -2.34 15.03 -9.02
CA GLU A 100 -1.98 15.62 -10.31
C GLU A 100 -0.82 16.62 -10.16
N PRO A 101 0.31 16.43 -10.87
CA PRO A 101 1.35 17.44 -10.94
C PRO A 101 0.85 18.70 -11.67
N THR A 102 1.50 19.83 -11.43
CA THR A 102 1.15 21.12 -12.04
C THR A 102 1.03 21.07 -13.57
N ALA A 103 1.86 20.28 -14.25
CA ALA A 103 1.76 20.13 -15.71
C ALA A 103 0.41 19.53 -16.15
N VAL A 104 -0.14 18.59 -15.38
CA VAL A 104 -1.44 17.96 -15.67
C VAL A 104 -2.58 18.93 -15.35
N MET A 105 -2.52 19.59 -14.18
CA MET A 105 -3.49 20.62 -13.81
C MET A 105 -3.57 21.78 -14.82
N LEU A 106 -2.44 22.12 -15.46
CA LEU A 106 -2.36 23.14 -16.51
C LEU A 106 -2.68 22.61 -17.92
N GLY A 107 -3.09 21.34 -18.07
CA GLY A 107 -3.41 20.73 -19.36
C GLY A 107 -2.20 20.50 -20.28
N LYS A 108 -0.97 20.54 -19.74
CA LYS A 108 0.29 20.38 -20.48
C LYS A 108 0.77 18.92 -20.54
N ALA A 109 0.13 18.03 -19.79
CA ALA A 109 0.42 16.60 -19.76
C ALA A 109 -0.86 15.81 -19.44
N SER A 110 -0.94 14.56 -19.90
CA SER A 110 -2.02 13.64 -19.55
C SER A 110 -1.72 12.86 -18.27
N TYR A 111 -2.75 12.56 -17.48
CA TYR A 111 -2.66 11.59 -16.39
C TYR A 111 -2.91 10.17 -16.90
N PRO A 112 -2.20 9.14 -16.40
CA PRO A 112 -2.49 7.76 -16.81
C PRO A 112 -3.92 7.36 -16.41
N ALA A 113 -4.61 6.69 -17.33
CA ALA A 113 -5.92 6.12 -17.06
C ALA A 113 -5.79 4.87 -16.17
N LEU A 114 -6.80 4.59 -15.34
CA LEU A 114 -6.84 3.39 -14.50
C LEU A 114 -6.69 2.10 -15.33
N ALA A 115 -7.40 2.01 -16.46
CA ALA A 115 -7.30 0.87 -17.36
C ALA A 115 -5.89 0.67 -17.93
N GLN A 116 -5.17 1.76 -18.22
CA GLN A 116 -3.78 1.70 -18.65
C GLN A 116 -2.89 1.14 -17.53
N VAL A 117 -3.02 1.65 -16.30
CA VAL A 117 -2.25 1.14 -15.15
C VAL A 117 -2.53 -0.34 -14.91
N GLY A 118 -3.80 -0.76 -14.96
CA GLY A 118 -4.17 -2.16 -14.75
C GLY A 118 -3.63 -3.09 -15.83
N LYS A 119 -3.60 -2.65 -17.10
CA LYS A 119 -2.96 -3.39 -18.19
C LYS A 119 -1.46 -3.59 -17.95
N GLU A 120 -0.75 -2.55 -17.54
CA GLU A 120 0.69 -2.62 -17.26
C GLU A 120 1.00 -3.51 -16.04
N VAL A 121 0.16 -3.48 -15.00
CA VAL A 121 0.28 -4.39 -13.84
C VAL A 121 0.12 -5.84 -14.27
N LYS A 122 -0.91 -6.15 -15.07
CA LYS A 122 -1.14 -7.50 -15.62
C LYS A 122 0.03 -7.94 -16.53
N ALA A 123 0.55 -7.03 -17.37
CA ALA A 123 1.67 -7.31 -18.25
C ALA A 123 2.98 -7.63 -17.50
N ALA A 124 3.19 -7.04 -16.33
CA ALA A 124 4.30 -7.39 -15.44
C ALA A 124 4.04 -8.67 -14.61
N GLY A 125 2.88 -9.32 -14.78
CA GLY A 125 2.51 -10.55 -14.08
C GLY A 125 1.89 -10.32 -12.69
N GLY A 126 1.54 -9.09 -12.32
CA GLY A 126 0.89 -8.79 -11.05
C GLY A 126 -0.61 -9.13 -11.06
N LYS A 127 -1.11 -9.62 -9.93
CA LYS A 127 -2.55 -9.74 -9.65
C LYS A 127 -3.04 -8.41 -9.10
N LEU A 128 -3.69 -7.62 -9.94
CA LEU A 128 -4.23 -6.32 -9.51
C LEU A 128 -5.31 -6.51 -8.45
N HIS A 129 -5.30 -5.68 -7.43
CA HIS A 129 -6.40 -5.46 -6.49
C HIS A 129 -6.65 -3.97 -6.49
N TYR A 130 -7.80 -3.53 -7.00
CA TYR A 130 -8.13 -2.09 -7.02
C TYR A 130 -8.91 -1.73 -5.75
N LEU A 131 -8.51 -0.64 -5.12
CA LEU A 131 -9.20 -0.05 -3.98
C LEU A 131 -9.58 1.40 -4.34
N SER A 132 -10.86 1.59 -4.58
CA SER A 132 -11.46 2.89 -4.89
C SER A 132 -11.31 3.86 -3.70
N PRO A 133 -10.78 5.09 -3.92
CA PRO A 133 -10.77 6.16 -2.91
C PRO A 133 -12.17 6.58 -2.44
N GLU A 134 -13.19 6.39 -3.28
CA GLU A 134 -14.59 6.69 -2.97
C GLU A 134 -15.16 5.79 -1.86
N LEU A 135 -14.52 4.63 -1.60
CA LEU A 135 -14.88 3.73 -0.50
C LEU A 135 -14.31 4.17 0.86
N LEU A 136 -13.48 5.21 0.92
CA LEU A 136 -12.87 5.68 2.16
C LEU A 136 -13.96 6.25 3.10
N PRO A 137 -14.23 5.62 4.25
CA PRO A 137 -15.37 6.00 5.06
C PRO A 137 -15.10 7.22 5.94
N GLU A 138 -16.17 7.77 6.51
CA GLU A 138 -16.11 8.76 7.57
C GLU A 138 -16.34 8.12 8.95
N PHE A 139 -15.65 8.63 9.95
CA PHE A 139 -15.87 8.33 11.35
C PHE A 139 -16.22 9.63 12.08
N GLN A 140 -17.44 9.70 12.63
CA GLN A 140 -17.95 10.89 13.34
C GLN A 140 -17.86 12.18 12.48
N GLY A 141 -18.23 12.09 11.21
CA GLY A 141 -18.22 13.23 10.28
C GLY A 141 -16.83 13.70 9.85
N LYS A 142 -15.79 12.88 10.06
CA LYS A 142 -14.43 13.13 9.59
C LYS A 142 -13.94 11.94 8.78
N GLN A 143 -13.41 12.22 7.60
CA GLN A 143 -12.76 11.21 6.79
C GLN A 143 -11.65 10.52 7.58
N VAL A 144 -11.59 9.19 7.49
CA VAL A 144 -10.54 8.41 8.13
C VAL A 144 -9.21 8.55 7.40
N ARG A 145 -8.15 7.98 7.96
CA ARG A 145 -6.82 8.00 7.33
C ARG A 145 -6.71 6.91 6.26
N ASP A 146 -6.42 7.34 5.02
CA ASP A 146 -6.21 6.48 3.85
C ASP A 146 -5.22 5.35 4.13
N ASN A 147 -4.11 5.66 4.80
CA ASN A 147 -3.05 4.68 5.04
C ASN A 147 -3.49 3.50 5.90
N LEU A 148 -4.39 3.72 6.88
CA LEU A 148 -4.91 2.63 7.71
C LEU A 148 -6.02 1.86 7.01
N PHE A 149 -6.83 2.56 6.19
CA PHE A 149 -7.77 1.92 5.29
C PHE A 149 -7.06 0.99 4.30
N VAL A 150 -6.00 1.45 3.64
CA VAL A 150 -5.17 0.63 2.74
C VAL A 150 -4.48 -0.51 3.50
N LEU A 151 -3.94 -0.26 4.69
CA LEU A 151 -3.36 -1.33 5.52
C LEU A 151 -4.39 -2.44 5.82
N GLY A 152 -5.63 -2.07 6.12
CA GLY A 152 -6.72 -3.03 6.25
C GLY A 152 -6.99 -3.81 4.97
N ALA A 153 -7.03 -3.12 3.83
CA ALA A 153 -7.25 -3.73 2.53
C ALA A 153 -6.13 -4.73 2.17
N ILE A 154 -4.88 -4.51 2.59
CA ILE A 154 -3.81 -5.51 2.42
C ILE A 154 -4.21 -6.85 3.03
N PHE A 155 -4.72 -6.87 4.27
CA PHE A 155 -5.17 -8.10 4.93
C PHE A 155 -6.47 -8.66 4.36
N GLY A 156 -7.33 -7.82 3.78
CA GLY A 156 -8.64 -8.22 3.27
C GLY A 156 -8.65 -8.70 1.81
N SER A 157 -7.75 -8.19 0.96
CA SER A 157 -7.73 -8.47 -0.49
C SER A 157 -6.58 -9.34 -0.95
N THR A 158 -5.45 -9.34 -0.24
CA THR A 158 -4.22 -9.98 -0.72
C THR A 158 -3.98 -11.31 -0.02
N GLY A 159 -3.34 -12.25 -0.71
CA GLY A 159 -2.87 -13.51 -0.13
C GLY A 159 -1.52 -13.38 0.57
N VAL A 160 -1.07 -12.15 0.85
CA VAL A 160 0.25 -11.89 1.41
C VAL A 160 0.38 -12.54 2.78
N ALA A 161 1.46 -13.29 2.95
CA ALA A 161 1.71 -14.00 4.19
C ALA A 161 2.84 -13.25 4.93
N MET A 162 2.47 -12.39 5.90
CA MET A 162 3.43 -11.60 6.68
C MET A 162 3.94 -12.30 7.94
N GLY A 163 3.28 -13.39 8.36
CA GLY A 163 3.59 -14.11 9.60
C GLY A 163 2.90 -13.55 10.86
N PHE A 164 1.95 -12.65 10.69
CA PHE A 164 1.11 -12.06 11.74
C PHE A 164 -0.25 -11.65 11.16
N THR A 165 -1.24 -11.41 12.02
CA THR A 165 -2.63 -11.14 11.62
C THR A 165 -3.01 -9.67 11.67
N ALA A 166 -4.18 -9.33 11.12
CA ALA A 166 -4.75 -7.99 11.23
C ALA A 166 -5.05 -7.60 12.69
N GLU A 167 -5.44 -8.55 13.54
CA GLU A 167 -5.68 -8.33 14.96
C GLU A 167 -4.42 -7.86 15.69
N GLU A 168 -3.27 -8.45 15.36
CA GLU A 168 -1.97 -8.06 15.94
C GLU A 168 -1.55 -6.65 15.49
N VAL A 169 -1.95 -6.25 14.28
CA VAL A 169 -1.81 -4.87 13.78
C VAL A 169 -2.75 -3.91 14.49
N LEU A 170 -4.02 -4.30 14.70
CA LEU A 170 -5.00 -3.49 15.44
C LEU A 170 -4.52 -3.23 16.88
N GLU A 171 -3.90 -4.21 17.53
CA GLU A 171 -3.31 -4.06 18.86
C GLU A 171 -2.14 -3.06 18.85
N ASP A 172 -1.23 -3.14 17.88
CA ASP A 172 -0.13 -2.18 17.73
C ASP A 172 -0.63 -0.74 17.52
N ILE A 173 -1.63 -0.56 16.66
CA ILE A 173 -2.25 0.74 16.38
C ILE A 173 -2.88 1.34 17.64
N THR A 174 -3.56 0.52 18.44
CA THR A 174 -4.23 0.96 19.67
C THR A 174 -3.21 1.48 20.70
N HIS A 175 -2.09 0.76 20.87
CA HIS A 175 -1.02 1.18 21.76
C HIS A 175 -0.28 2.43 21.25
N ARG A 176 -0.09 2.54 19.93
CA ARG A 176 0.65 3.65 19.32
C ARG A 176 -0.14 4.97 19.31
N TRP A 177 -1.45 4.90 19.10
CA TRP A 177 -2.34 6.07 19.05
C TRP A 177 -3.58 5.89 19.92
N PRO A 178 -3.46 5.85 21.26
CA PRO A 178 -4.59 5.58 22.15
C PRO A 178 -5.73 6.60 22.00
N LYS A 179 -5.41 7.87 21.74
CA LYS A 179 -6.40 8.94 21.54
C LYS A 179 -7.16 8.86 20.22
N ALA A 180 -6.59 8.19 19.21
CA ALA A 180 -7.20 8.04 17.88
C ALA A 180 -7.53 6.57 17.57
N ALA A 181 -7.50 5.70 18.59
CA ALA A 181 -7.60 4.26 18.42
C ALA A 181 -8.91 3.89 17.72
N GLU A 182 -10.06 4.37 18.20
CA GLU A 182 -11.36 4.06 17.59
C GLU A 182 -11.42 4.41 16.10
N GLN A 183 -11.01 5.63 15.74
CA GLN A 183 -10.99 6.08 14.35
C GLN A 183 -10.04 5.23 13.49
N ASN A 184 -8.87 4.91 14.02
CA ASN A 184 -7.86 4.13 13.30
C ASN A 184 -8.28 2.66 13.12
N LEU A 185 -8.86 2.05 14.15
CA LEU A 185 -9.42 0.70 14.11
C LEU A 185 -10.58 0.62 13.13
N PHE A 186 -11.47 1.62 13.14
CA PHE A 186 -12.56 1.73 12.19
C PHE A 186 -12.04 1.81 10.74
N ALA A 187 -11.03 2.64 10.48
CA ALA A 187 -10.40 2.75 9.17
C ALA A 187 -9.83 1.41 8.68
N LEU A 188 -9.07 0.72 9.52
CA LEU A 188 -8.46 -0.57 9.18
C LEU A 188 -9.54 -1.63 8.91
N ARG A 189 -10.53 -1.75 9.79
CA ARG A 189 -11.63 -2.72 9.60
C ARG A 189 -12.44 -2.43 8.35
N ALA A 190 -12.69 -1.17 8.04
CA ALA A 190 -13.36 -0.80 6.79
C ALA A 190 -12.53 -1.22 5.57
N GLY A 191 -11.21 -1.04 5.62
CA GLY A 191 -10.29 -1.50 4.59
C GLY A 191 -10.34 -3.00 4.36
N MET A 192 -10.33 -3.79 5.44
CA MET A 192 -10.45 -5.25 5.37
C MET A 192 -11.73 -5.69 4.65
N ASN A 193 -12.82 -4.95 4.83
CA ASN A 193 -14.13 -5.29 4.27
C ASN A 193 -14.35 -4.72 2.86
N ALA A 194 -13.69 -3.61 2.49
CA ALA A 194 -13.83 -2.97 1.18
C ALA A 194 -13.31 -3.85 0.04
N ALA A 195 -12.31 -4.68 0.35
CA ALA A 195 -11.64 -5.61 -0.54
C ALA A 195 -12.51 -6.76 -1.11
N ALA A 196 -13.69 -7.02 -0.52
CA ALA A 196 -14.45 -8.23 -0.84
C ALA A 196 -15.26 -8.17 -2.16
N LYS A 197 -15.20 -7.07 -2.94
CA LYS A 197 -16.24 -6.79 -3.94
C LYS A 197 -15.86 -6.38 -5.36
N GLU A 198 -14.60 -6.22 -5.73
CA GLU A 198 -14.28 -5.83 -7.12
C GLU A 198 -13.31 -6.83 -7.76
N ALA A 199 -13.88 -7.73 -8.58
CA ALA A 199 -13.08 -8.44 -9.56
C ALA A 199 -12.55 -7.41 -10.56
N VAL A 200 -11.24 -7.42 -10.75
CA VAL A 200 -10.46 -6.58 -11.67
C VAL A 200 -11.05 -6.48 -13.08
N ASP A 201 -11.85 -7.45 -13.49
CA ASP A 201 -12.37 -7.55 -14.84
C ASP A 201 -13.50 -6.55 -15.13
N ASP A 202 -14.18 -5.99 -14.12
CA ASP A 202 -15.23 -4.97 -14.33
C ASP A 202 -14.67 -3.56 -14.57
N ILE A 203 -13.40 -3.32 -14.20
CA ILE A 203 -12.74 -2.00 -14.26
C ILE A 203 -11.96 -1.80 -15.57
N LEU A 204 -11.71 -2.89 -16.30
CA LEU A 204 -10.83 -2.91 -17.47
C LEU A 204 -11.56 -3.03 -18.82
N VAL A 205 -12.89 -2.92 -18.84
CA VAL A 205 -13.72 -2.91 -20.05
C VAL A 205 -14.02 -1.48 -20.49
#